data_AF-A0A941PHW3-F1
#
_entry.id   AF-A0A941PHW3-F1
#
_cell.length_a   1.000
_cell.length_b   1.000
_cell.length_c   1.000
_cell.angle_alpha   90.00
_cell.angle_beta   90.00
_cell.angle_gamma   90.00
#
_symmetry.space_group_name_H-M   'P 1'
#
loop_
_entity.id
_entity.type
_entity.pdbx_description
1 polymer ?
#
loop_
_entity_poly.entity_id
_entity_poly.type
_entity_poly.pdbx_seq_one_letter_code
_entity_poly.pdbx_strand_id
1 'polypeptide(L)' 'ASARNWASYGDRVRISGQLADWRRDLLTDPQTSGGLLIAVAEEGAKQVLELARERGFTTSRYVGRVLAGESGLLVLAQVP' A
#
# COMPACT_ATOMS: atom_id res chain seq x y z
N ALA A 1 14.73 -9.46 -5.91
CA ALA A 1 13.67 -10.31 -5.31
C ALA A 1 12.27 -9.83 -5.69
N SER A 2 12.08 -8.54 -5.95
CA SER A 2 10.89 -7.91 -6.52
C SER A 2 10.27 -8.70 -7.69
N ALA A 3 11.07 -9.14 -8.67
CA ALA A 3 10.57 -9.97 -9.77
C ALA A 3 9.89 -11.29 -9.33
N ARG A 4 10.42 -11.97 -8.29
CA ARG A 4 9.79 -13.19 -7.74
C ARG A 4 8.50 -12.87 -7.00
N ASN A 5 8.48 -11.76 -6.27
CA ASN A 5 7.28 -11.30 -5.57
C ASN A 5 6.18 -10.92 -6.57
N TRP A 6 6.53 -10.18 -7.63
CA TRP A 6 5.61 -9.87 -8.72
C TRP A 6 5.07 -11.14 -9.40
N ALA A 7 5.91 -12.13 -9.68
CA ALA A 7 5.46 -13.41 -10.23
C ALA A 7 4.52 -14.19 -9.29
N SER A 8 4.58 -13.96 -7.98
CA SER A 8 3.76 -14.66 -6.98
C SER A 8 2.35 -14.08 -6.82
N TYR A 9 2.19 -12.76 -6.98
CA TYR A 9 0.91 -12.11 -6.71
C TYR A 9 0.48 -11.06 -7.74
N GLY A 10 1.25 -10.86 -8.82
CA GLY A 10 0.96 -9.88 -9.86
C GLY A 10 -0.42 -10.05 -10.49
N ASP A 11 -0.92 -11.28 -10.59
CA ASP A 11 -2.26 -11.58 -11.13
C ASP A 11 -3.41 -11.01 -10.28
N ARG A 12 -3.13 -10.65 -9.01
CA ARG A 12 -4.10 -9.99 -8.10
C ARG A 12 -3.93 -8.47 -8.06
N VAL A 13 -3.01 -7.91 -8.85
CA VAL A 13 -2.71 -6.48 -8.89
C VAL A 13 -3.12 -5.90 -10.24
N ARG A 14 -4.06 -4.95 -10.22
CA ARG A 14 -4.45 -4.16 -11.39
C ARG A 14 -3.75 -2.79 -11.30
N ILE A 15 -3.29 -2.25 -12.42
CA ILE A 15 -2.67 -0.91 -12.49
C ILE A 15 -3.54 -0.03 -13.38
N SER A 16 -3.98 1.12 -12.88
CA SER A 16 -4.94 2.00 -13.57
C SER A 16 -4.37 2.79 -14.76
N GLY A 17 -3.13 2.49 -15.18
CA GLY A 17 -2.39 3.24 -16.19
C GLY A 17 -0.98 2.69 -16.38
N GLN A 18 -0.09 3.47 -16.98
CA GLN A 18 1.32 3.10 -17.11
C GLN A 18 2.07 3.42 -15.82
N LEU A 19 2.62 2.37 -15.20
CA LEU A 19 3.53 2.49 -14.07
C LEU A 19 4.94 2.16 -14.54
N ALA A 20 5.89 3.07 -14.35
CA ALA A 20 7.28 2.82 -14.66
C ALA A 20 7.79 1.56 -13.92
N ASP A 21 8.61 0.75 -14.58
CA ASP A 21 9.06 -0.53 -14.02
C ASP A 21 9.70 -0.38 -12.64
N TRP A 22 10.52 0.66 -12.43
CA TRP A 22 11.15 0.91 -11.12
C TRP A 22 10.14 1.15 -9.99
N ARG A 23 8.96 1.71 -10.28
CA ARG A 23 7.90 1.89 -9.29
C ARG A 23 7.23 0.56 -8.94
N ARG A 24 7.04 -0.32 -9.93
CA ARG A 24 6.57 -1.69 -9.68
C ARG A 24 7.60 -2.48 -8.85
N ASP A 25 8.88 -2.32 -9.18
CA ASP A 25 9.95 -2.98 -8.44
C ASP A 25 10.02 -2.50 -6.99
N LEU A 26 9.80 -1.20 -6.75
CA LEU A 26 9.68 -0.62 -5.41
C LEU A 26 8.48 -1.19 -4.64
N LEU A 27 7.29 -1.28 -5.26
CA LEU A 27 6.09 -1.83 -4.63
C LEU A 27 6.21 -3.30 -4.26
N THR A 28 7.11 -4.03 -4.92
CA THR A 28 7.32 -5.46 -4.72
C THR A 28 8.63 -5.81 -4.03
N ASP A 29 9.39 -4.80 -3.60
CA ASP A 29 10.65 -4.99 -2.91
C ASP A 29 10.45 -5.67 -1.54
N PRO A 30 11.21 -6.74 -1.21
CA PRO A 30 11.08 -7.37 0.10
C PRO A 30 11.41 -6.40 1.23
N GLN A 31 10.60 -6.42 2.27
CA GLN A 31 10.84 -5.62 3.47
C GLN A 31 11.38 -6.51 4.58
N THR A 32 12.60 -6.21 5.04
CA THR A 32 13.15 -6.81 6.27
C THR A 32 12.80 -5.91 7.44
N SER A 33 12.12 -6.44 8.45
CA SER A 33 11.63 -5.65 9.60
C SER A 33 10.79 -4.43 9.17
N GLY A 34 9.91 -4.64 8.20
CA GLY A 34 9.03 -3.60 7.67
C GLY A 34 8.07 -3.03 8.73
N GLY A 35 7.40 -1.93 8.37
CA GLY A 35 6.39 -1.31 9.22
C GLY A 35 5.07 -2.08 9.29
N LEU A 36 4.09 -1.47 9.95
CA LEU A 36 2.73 -1.99 10.02
C LEU A 36 1.87 -1.42 8.89
N LEU A 37 1.05 -2.28 8.28
CA LEU A 37 -0.08 -1.88 7.44
C LEU A 37 -1.37 -2.13 8.23
N ILE A 38 -2.15 -1.07 8.47
CA ILE A 38 -3.32 -1.11 9.34
C ILE A 38 -4.54 -0.66 8.54
N ALA A 39 -5.60 -1.47 8.56
CA ALA A 39 -6.92 -1.10 8.06
C ALA A 39 -7.83 -0.73 9.24
N VAL A 40 -8.49 0.43 9.17
CA VAL A 40 -9.42 0.93 10.18
C VAL A 40 -10.65 1.51 9.48
N ALA A 41 -11.76 1.62 10.22
CA ALA A 41 -12.95 2.31 9.73
C ALA A 41 -12.62 3.76 9.34
N GLU A 42 -13.30 4.29 8.33
CA GLU A 42 -13.01 5.61 7.75
C GLU A 42 -13.10 6.72 8.80
N GLU A 43 -14.06 6.63 9.71
CA GLU A 43 -14.30 7.60 10.79
C GLU A 43 -13.15 7.61 11.83
N GLY A 44 -12.45 6.48 11.98
CA GLY A 44 -11.32 6.32 12.91
C GLY A 44 -9.95 6.57 12.31
N ALA A 45 -9.84 6.70 10.99
CA ALA A 45 -8.56 6.76 10.28
C ALA A 45 -7.65 7.91 10.75
N LYS A 46 -8.24 9.09 10.97
CA LYS A 46 -7.53 10.27 11.45
C LYS A 46 -6.95 10.08 12.85
N GLN A 47 -7.78 9.61 13.78
CA GLN A 47 -7.37 9.40 15.17
C GLN A 47 -6.24 8.36 15.27
N VAL A 48 -6.33 7.28 14.51
CA VAL A 48 -5.29 6.23 14.48
C VAL A 48 -3.98 6.77 13.90
N LEU A 49 -4.04 7.58 12.83
CA LEU A 49 -2.87 8.19 12.24
C LEU A 49 -2.18 9.17 13.19
N GLU A 50 -2.96 10.00 13.90
CA GLU A 50 -2.46 10.94 14.90
C GLU A 50 -1.82 10.21 16.07
N LEU A 51 -2.51 9.21 16.63
CA LEU A 51 -1.97 8.37 17.70
C LEU A 51 -0.66 7.69 17.28
N ALA A 52 -0.58 7.11 16.08
CA ALA A 52 0.64 6.47 15.61
C ALA A 52 1.82 7.45 15.59
N ARG A 53 1.60 8.68 15.09
CA ARG A 53 2.61 9.74 15.05
C ARG A 53 3.04 10.18 16.45
N GLU A 54 2.09 10.36 17.36
CA GLU A 54 2.35 10.69 18.77
C GLU A 54 3.16 9.60 19.48
N ARG A 55 2.96 8.34 19.11
CA ARG A 55 3.72 7.19 19.64
C ARG A 55 5.09 6.98 18.97
N GLY A 56 5.53 7.92 18.12
CA GLY A 56 6.86 7.90 17.52
C GLY A 56 6.92 7.40 16.07
N PHE A 57 5.80 6.96 15.48
CA PHE A 57 5.71 6.60 14.06
C PHE A 57 5.44 7.85 13.20
N THR A 58 6.36 8.81 13.24
CA THR A 58 6.19 10.15 12.63
C THR A 58 5.99 10.11 11.11
N THR A 59 6.45 9.05 10.44
CA THR A 59 6.30 8.82 9.00
C THR A 59 5.03 8.05 8.63
N SER A 60 4.13 7.73 9.57
CA SER A 60 2.85 7.10 9.24
C SER A 60 2.05 7.95 8.25
N ARG A 61 1.49 7.30 7.21
CA ARG A 61 0.72 7.93 6.13
C ARG A 61 -0.45 7.03 5.74
N TYR A 62 -1.50 7.64 5.18
CA TYR A 62 -2.46 6.90 4.38
C TYR A 62 -1.80 6.46 3.08
N VAL A 63 -1.99 5.20 2.71
CA VAL A 63 -1.41 4.61 1.50
C VAL A 63 -2.46 4.02 0.56
N GLY A 64 -3.74 4.10 0.94
CA GLY A 64 -4.85 3.59 0.14
C GLY A 64 -6.16 3.56 0.91
N ARG A 65 -7.16 2.89 0.32
CA ARG A 65 -8.48 2.65 0.91
C ARG A 65 -8.89 1.21 0.62
N VAL A 66 -9.65 0.62 1.54
CA VAL A 66 -10.35 -0.64 1.30
C VAL A 66 -11.74 -0.29 0.76
N LEU A 67 -12.11 -0.89 -0.36
CA LEU A 67 -13.40 -0.69 -1.00
C LEU A 67 -14.17 -2.01 -1.03
N ALA A 68 -15.50 -1.95 -1.02
CA ALA A 68 -16.32 -3.11 -1.29
C ALA A 68 -16.12 -3.56 -2.75
N GLY A 69 -16.03 -4.87 -2.98
CA GLY A 69 -15.85 -5.43 -4.32
C GLY A 69 -15.04 -6.73 -4.33
N GLU A 70 -14.52 -7.06 -5.50
CA GLU A 70 -13.64 -8.22 -5.68
C GLU A 70 -12.34 -8.08 -4.89
N SER A 71 -11.80 -9.21 -4.42
CA SER A 71 -10.49 -9.23 -3.79
C SER A 71 -9.40 -8.89 -4.81
N GLY A 72 -8.57 -7.90 -4.49
CA GLY A 72 -7.44 -7.50 -5.30
C GLY A 72 -6.84 -6.17 -4.85
N LEU A 73 -5.73 -5.79 -5.47
CA LEU A 73 -5.09 -4.49 -5.26
C LEU A 73 -5.18 -3.67 -6.56
N LEU A 74 -5.77 -2.48 -6.50
CA LEU A 74 -5.68 -1.49 -7.57
C LEU A 74 -4.58 -0.49 -7.23
N VAL A 75 -3.52 -0.44 -8.04
CA VAL A 75 -2.47 0.58 -7.95
C VAL A 75 -2.81 1.72 -8.90
N LEU A 76 -2.98 2.90 -8.33
CA LEU A 76 -3.16 4.13 -9.11
C LEU A 76 -1.78 4.62 -9.58
N ALA A 77 -1.58 4.65 -10.90
CA ALA A 77 -0.31 5.14 -11.47
C ALA A 77 -0.08 6.63 -11.14
N GLN A 78 -1.16 7.39 -10.99
CA GLN A 78 -1.17 8.77 -10.52
C GLN A 78 -2.29 8.94 -9.49
N VAL A 79 -2.03 9.70 -8.43
CA VAL A 79 -3.05 10.12 -7.48
C VAL A 79 -3.69 11.37 -8.07
N PRO A 80 -5.03 11.42 -8.20
CA PRO A 80 -5.73 12.62 -8.67
C PRO A 80 -5.53 13.81 -7.72
#